data_AF-A0A9X2BV65-F1
#
_entry.id   AF-A0A9X2BV65-F1
#
_cell.length_a   1.000
_cell.length_b   1.000
_cell.length_c   1.000
_cell.angle_alpha   90.00
_cell.angle_beta   90.00
_cell.angle_gamma   90.00
#
_symmetry.space_group_name_H-M   'P 1'
#
loop_
_entity.id
_entity.type
_entity.pdbx_description
1 polymer ?
#
loop_
_entity_poly.entity_id
_entity_poly.type
_entity_poly.pdbx_seq_one_letter_code
_entity_poly.pdbx_strand_id
1 'polypeptide(L)' 'MNGASTFFLILSGLLALVGFSAAGSAVELGLSLFGFLLLAFGLGFAFFTIKHHYDMAEAAARRRHGHDA' A
#
# COMPACT_ATOMS: atom_id res chain seq x y z
N MET A 1 3.74 -8.26 12.98
CA MET A 1 2.90 -7.19 12.41
C MET A 1 3.08 -5.96 13.27
N ASN A 2 3.69 -4.91 12.73
CA ASN A 2 4.03 -3.71 13.50
C ASN A 2 2.84 -2.75 13.40
N GLY A 3 2.48 -2.05 14.48
CA GLY A 3 1.30 -1.17 14.50
C GLY A 3 1.28 -0.12 13.38
N ALA A 4 2.45 0.35 12.95
CA ALA A 4 2.60 1.27 11.82
C ALA A 4 2.14 0.68 10.48
N SER A 5 2.46 -0.59 10.19
CA SER A 5 2.07 -1.24 8.92
C SER A 5 0.55 -1.42 8.83
N THR A 6 -0.09 -1.79 9.93
CA THR A 6 -1.55 -1.92 10.01
C THR A 6 -2.23 -0.56 9.85
N PHE A 7 -1.67 0.50 10.47
CA PHE A 7 -2.16 1.87 10.31
C PHE A 7 -2.09 2.35 8.86
N PHE A 8 -0.96 2.17 8.17
CA PHE A 8 -0.84 2.58 6.76
C PHE A 8 -1.79 1.83 5.83
N LEU A 9 -2.05 0.55 6.11
CA LEU A 9 -2.94 -0.27 5.30
C LEU A 9 -4.41 0.13 5.50
N ILE A 10 -4.82 0.39 6.76
CA ILE A 10 -6.15 0.94 7.08
C ILE A 10 -6.33 2.34 6.50
N LEU A 11 -5.33 3.22 6.66
CA LEU A 11 -5.33 4.57 6.13
C LEU A 11 -5.43 4.58 4.60
N SER A 12 -4.68 3.71 3.93
CA SER A 12 -4.75 3.54 2.47
C SER A 12 -6.14 3.05 2.03
N GLY A 13 -6.75 2.11 2.75
CA GLY A 13 -8.10 1.65 2.46
C GLY A 13 -9.15 2.76 2.63
N LEU A 14 -9.01 3.59 3.67
CA LEU A 14 -9.86 4.76 3.89
C LEU A 14 -9.67 5.82 2.79
N LEU A 15 -8.44 6.11 2.38
CA LEU A 15 -8.15 7.02 1.26
C LEU A 15 -8.71 6.51 -0.06
N ALA A 16 -8.65 5.21 -0.33
CA ALA A 16 -9.26 4.60 -1.51
C ALA A 16 -10.79 4.74 -1.50
N LEU A 17 -11.44 4.54 -0.34
CA LEU A 17 -12.88 4.75 -0.17
C LEU A 17 -13.29 6.22 -0.36
N VAL A 18 -12.49 7.15 0.16
CA VAL A 18 -12.71 8.59 -0.03
C VAL A 18 -12.54 8.99 -1.49
N GLY A 19 -11.49 8.50 -2.17
CA GLY A 19 -11.29 8.71 -3.59
C GLY A 19 -12.39 8.11 -4.47
N PHE A 20 -12.88 6.93 -4.11
CA PHE A 20 -14.00 6.27 -4.80
C PHE A 20 -15.32 7.04 -4.63
N SER A 21 -15.60 7.53 -3.42
CA SER A 21 -16.77 8.38 -3.14
C SER A 21 -16.69 9.73 -3.89
N ALA A 22 -15.51 10.35 -3.92
CA ALA A 22 -15.26 11.58 -4.67
C ALA A 22 -15.37 11.37 -6.19
N ALA A 23 -14.91 10.24 -6.71
CA ALA A 23 -15.05 9.89 -8.12
C ALA A 23 -16.52 9.63 -8.51
N GLY A 24 -17.33 9.04 -7.62
CA GLY A 24 -18.75 8.78 -7.85
C GLY A 24 -19.64 10.02 -7.88
N SER A 25 -19.17 11.13 -7.31
CA SER A 25 -19.88 12.42 -7.28
C SER A 25 -19.45 13.41 -8.37
N ALA A 26 -18.42 13.06 -9.16
CA ALA A 26 -17.88 13.93 -10.19
C ALA A 26 -18.29 13.51 -11.61
N VAL A 27 -19.02 14.40 -12.27
CA VAL A 27 -19.39 14.30 -13.70
C VAL A 27 -18.20 14.64 -14.62
N GLU A 28 -17.12 15.19 -14.06
CA GLU A 28 -15.99 15.75 -14.80
C GLU A 28 -14.81 14.76 -14.92
N LEU A 29 -14.35 14.52 -16.15
CA LEU A 29 -13.32 13.52 -16.51
C LEU A 29 -12.03 13.64 -15.70
N GLY A 30 -11.61 14.86 -15.34
CA GLY A 30 -10.38 15.09 -14.58
C GLY A 30 -10.41 14.51 -13.17
N LEU A 31 -11.56 14.60 -12.48
CA LEU A 31 -11.69 14.09 -11.11
C LEU A 31 -11.85 12.57 -11.09
N SER A 32 -12.49 12.00 -12.11
CA SER A 32 -12.56 10.55 -12.31
C SER A 32 -11.18 9.95 -12.54
N LEU A 33 -10.37 10.57 -13.41
CA LEU A 33 -8.99 10.13 -13.66
C LEU A 33 -8.12 10.25 -12.40
N PHE A 34 -8.28 11.33 -11.64
CA PHE A 34 -7.60 11.53 -10.36
C PHE A 34 -7.95 10.44 -9.35
N GLY A 35 -9.23 10.09 -9.20
CA GLY A 35 -9.67 8.99 -8.34
C GLY A 35 -9.08 7.64 -8.76
N PHE A 36 -9.01 7.36 -10.06
CA PHE A 36 -8.42 6.14 -10.59
C PHE A 36 -6.90 6.06 -10.34
N LEU A 37 -6.19 7.17 -10.53
CA LEU A 37 -4.75 7.26 -10.22
C LEU A 37 -4.49 7.09 -8.72
N LEU A 38 -5.32 7.69 -7.87
CA LEU A 38 -5.21 7.57 -6.41
C LEU A 38 -5.42 6.11 -5.97
N LEU A 39 -6.39 5.43 -6.56
CA LEU A 39 -6.66 4.01 -6.30
C LEU A 39 -5.49 3.12 -6.77
N ALA A 40 -5.00 3.33 -8.00
CA ALA A 40 -3.84 2.60 -8.53
C ALA A 40 -2.58 2.84 -7.67
N PHE A 41 -2.35 4.08 -7.24
CA PHE A 41 -1.24 4.44 -6.36
C PHE A 41 -1.37 3.76 -5.00
N GLY A 42 -2.54 3.80 -4.37
CA GLY A 42 -2.79 3.13 -3.09
C GLY A 42 -2.57 1.62 -3.17
N LEU A 43 -3.06 0.97 -4.24
CA LEU A 43 -2.89 -0.46 -4.45
C LEU A 43 -1.41 -0.84 -4.69
N GLY A 44 -0.72 -0.06 -5.52
CA GLY A 44 0.72 -0.24 -5.78
C GLY A 44 1.56 -0.01 -4.52
N PHE A 45 1.24 1.00 -3.73
CA PHE A 45 1.90 1.29 -2.47
C PHE A 45 1.70 0.18 -1.43
N ALA A 46 0.48 -0.36 -1.32
CA ALA A 46 0.20 -1.50 -0.46
C ALA A 46 0.99 -2.75 -0.88
N PHE A 47 1.01 -3.07 -2.19
CA PHE A 47 1.79 -4.19 -2.72
C PHE A 47 3.29 -4.02 -2.47
N PHE A 48 3.82 -2.82 -2.74
CA PHE A 48 5.23 -2.51 -2.50
C PHE A 48 5.60 -2.65 -1.02
N THR A 49 4.73 -2.17 -0.12
CA THR A 49 4.95 -2.27 1.33
C THR A 49 4.98 -3.73 1.81
N ILE A 50 4.04 -4.56 1.33
CA ILE A 50 4.01 -6.00 1.64
C ILE A 50 5.28 -6.66 1.11
N LYS A 51 5.64 -6.44 -0.16
CA LYS A 51 6.83 -7.03 -0.77
C LYS A 51 8.11 -6.63 -0.05
N HIS A 52 8.29 -5.34 0.22
CA HIS A 52 9.45 -4.83 0.95
C HIS A 52 9.56 -5.47 2.35
N HIS A 53 8.44 -5.75 3.01
CA HIS A 53 8.45 -6.44 4.29
C HIS A 53 8.95 -7.90 4.17
N TYR A 54 8.47 -8.63 3.16
CA TYR A 54 8.95 -9.99 2.88
C TYR A 54 10.43 -10.01 2.50
N ASP A 55 10.89 -9.09 1.66
CA ASP A 55 12.30 -8.97 1.29
C ASP A 55 13.18 -8.70 2.53
N MET A 56 12.72 -7.84 3.45
CA MET A 56 13.42 -7.57 4.71
C MET A 56 13.42 -8.79 5.65
N ALA A 57 12.33 -9.54 5.71
CA ALA A 57 12.23 -10.76 6.51
C ALA A 57 13.15 -11.86 5.97
N GLU A 58 13.19 -12.05 4.65
CA GLU A 58 14.13 -12.96 4.00
C GLU A 58 15.57 -12.53 4.22
N ALA A 59 15.88 -11.25 4.04
CA ALA A 59 17.23 -10.73 4.27
C ALA A 59 17.68 -10.96 5.72
N ALA A 60 16.78 -10.79 6.70
CA ALA A 60 17.05 -11.08 8.10
C ALA A 60 17.25 -12.59 8.35
N ALA A 61 16.48 -13.46 7.68
CA ALA A 61 16.63 -14.92 7.78
C ALA A 61 17.98 -15.39 7.19
N ARG A 62 18.38 -14.86 6.03
CA ARG A 62 19.68 -15.18 5.40
C ARG A 62 20.87 -14.74 6.27
N ARG A 63 20.77 -13.60 6.96
CA ARG A 63 21.83 -13.14 7.88
C ARG A 63 22.01 -14.03 9.12
N ARG A 64 20.94 -14.67 9.62
CA ARG A 64 21.07 -15.63 10.73
C ARG A 64 21.78 -16.91 10.28
N HIS A 65 21.38 -17.48 9.14
CA HIS A 65 22.02 -18.70 8.64
C HIS A 65 23.50 -18.54 8.24
N GLY A 66 23.96 -17.33 7.91
CA GLY A 66 25.38 -17.05 7.64
C GLY A 66 26.25 -16.86 8.88
N HIS A 67 25.66 -16.79 10.09
CA HIS A 67 26.40 -16.73 11.36
C HIS A 67 26.66 -18.13 11.95
N ASP A 68 25.89 -19.13 11.49
CA ASP A 68 25.92 -20.51 11.99
C ASP A 68 26.76 -21.45 11.11
N ALA A 69 27.43 -20.91 10.08
CA ALA A 69 28.29 -21.61 9.12
C ALA A 69 29.72 -21.06 9.18
#